data_AF-X1IGB4-F1
#
_entry.id   AF-X1IGB4-F1
#
_cell.length_a   1.000
_cell.length_b   1.000
_cell.length_c   1.000
_cell.angle_alpha   90.00
_cell.angle_beta   90.00
_cell.angle_gamma   90.00
#
_symmetry.space_group_name_H-M   'P 1'
#
loop_
_entity.id
_entity.type
_entity.pdbx_description
1 polymer ?
#
loop_
_entity_poly.entity_id
_entity_poly.type
_entity_poly.pdbx_seq_one_letter_code
_entity_poly.pdbx_strand_id
1 'polypeptide(L)'
;MTGYPEALARSPQGGSSSAPAQEGIDFQLAWLRALQGSGPKLGSQELALAWLRHLRHAHGEYPYAYANFCRDVPSPISGAFDNPFREGAGGLARSVLWGMVTPGDPERAASYAQQDASLDHAGAGVEGAMWLAAMASAAFVESEAGRLIEVGLTLLLEEARVARAVRDVARWHGEHAHWARTRDMLLRAYASEDVRDSTICAGLIALALLHGRG
;
A
#
# COMPACT_ATOMS: atom_id res chain seq x y z
N MET A 1 6.43 20.68 -15.89
CA MET A 1 7.51 20.48 -14.89
C MET A 1 6.88 19.97 -13.61
N THR A 2 7.46 18.95 -12.97
CA THR A 2 6.91 18.24 -11.80
C THR A 2 7.00 19.04 -10.49
N GLY A 3 7.92 20.02 -10.41
CA GLY A 3 8.25 20.76 -9.19
C GLY A 3 9.22 20.03 -8.24
N TYR A 4 9.69 18.82 -8.59
CA TYR A 4 10.58 18.03 -7.73
C TYR A 4 11.93 18.70 -7.45
N PRO A 5 12.62 19.32 -8.44
CA PRO A 5 13.91 19.99 -8.18
C PRO A 5 13.80 21.11 -7.15
N GLU A 6 12.71 21.88 -7.17
CA GLU A 6 12.47 22.96 -6.22
C GLU A 6 12.17 22.43 -4.82
N ALA A 7 11.39 21.34 -4.70
CA ALA A 7 11.10 20.69 -3.43
C ALA A 7 12.36 20.10 -2.79
N LEU A 8 13.21 19.45 -3.59
CA LEU A 8 14.51 18.92 -3.17
C LEU A 8 15.43 20.01 -2.63
N ALA A 9 15.49 21.17 -3.31
CA ALA A 9 16.31 22.31 -2.88
C ALA A 9 15.88 22.90 -1.51
N ARG A 10 14.58 22.80 -1.17
CA ARG A 10 14.01 23.31 0.09
C ARG A 10 13.99 22.30 1.22
N SER A 11 14.45 21.09 0.95
CA SER A 11 14.40 20.02 1.92
C SER A 11 15.43 20.21 3.04
N PRO A 12 15.14 19.76 4.29
CA PRO A 12 16.10 19.83 5.38
C PRO A 12 17.41 19.11 5.00
N GLN A 13 18.55 19.77 5.20
CA GLN A 13 19.87 19.18 5.01
C GLN A 13 20.27 18.44 6.29
N GLY A 14 20.13 17.12 6.30
CA GLY A 14 20.56 16.24 7.40
C GLY A 14 19.43 15.70 8.31
N GLY A 15 19.55 14.42 8.68
CA GLY A 15 18.65 13.68 9.58
C GLY A 15 18.10 12.40 8.93
N SER A 16 18.64 11.23 9.28
CA SER A 16 17.99 9.95 9.02
C SER A 16 17.13 9.58 10.24
N SER A 17 15.84 9.27 10.03
CA SER A 17 15.05 8.64 11.09
C SER A 17 15.58 7.22 11.28
N SER A 18 16.02 6.88 12.48
CA SER A 18 16.82 5.69 12.76
C SER A 18 16.03 4.46 13.23
N ALA A 19 14.75 4.31 12.90
CA ALA A 19 13.99 3.10 13.25
C ALA A 19 12.94 2.69 12.18
N PRO A 20 12.93 1.42 11.72
CA PRO A 20 11.94 0.90 10.77
C PRO A 20 10.47 1.04 11.22
N ALA A 21 10.23 1.06 12.55
CA ALA A 21 8.88 1.20 13.11
C ALA A 21 8.32 2.63 13.03
N GLN A 22 9.18 3.64 12.86
CA GLN A 22 8.75 5.05 12.74
C GLN A 22 8.32 5.41 11.31
N GLU A 23 8.82 4.69 10.30
CA GLU A 23 8.63 5.03 8.89
C GLU A 23 7.14 5.08 8.52
N GLY A 24 6.36 4.08 8.94
CA GLY A 24 4.91 4.05 8.65
C GLY A 24 4.13 5.23 9.25
N ILE A 25 4.50 5.70 10.45
CA ILE A 25 3.82 6.83 11.11
C ILE A 25 4.24 8.15 10.45
N ASP A 26 5.51 8.29 10.08
CA ASP A 26 6.02 9.49 9.41
C ASP A 26 5.30 9.74 8.09
N PHE A 27 5.12 8.70 7.26
CA PHE A 27 4.32 8.76 6.05
C PHE A 27 2.88 9.19 6.33
N GLN A 28 2.21 8.57 7.31
CA GLN A 28 0.82 8.89 7.62
C GLN A 28 0.65 10.36 8.07
N LEU A 29 1.60 10.88 8.86
CA LEU A 29 1.61 12.29 9.26
C LEU A 29 1.83 13.21 8.06
N ALA A 30 2.78 12.89 7.17
CA ALA A 30 3.02 13.67 5.95
C ALA A 30 1.79 13.68 5.03
N TRP A 31 1.11 12.55 4.88
CA TRP A 31 -0.12 12.40 4.09
C TRP A 31 -1.28 13.20 4.66
N LEU A 32 -1.48 13.15 5.98
CA LEU A 32 -2.49 13.99 6.64
C LEU A 32 -2.20 15.48 6.44
N ARG A 33 -0.94 15.91 6.51
CA ARG A 33 -0.56 17.29 6.22
C ARG A 33 -0.80 17.67 4.76
N ALA A 34 -0.47 16.77 3.82
CA ALA A 34 -0.73 16.99 2.40
C ALA A 34 -2.23 17.12 2.12
N LEU A 35 -3.05 16.26 2.73
CA LEU A 35 -4.51 16.29 2.64
C LEU A 35 -5.10 17.57 3.25
N GLN A 36 -4.61 18.03 4.40
CA GLN A 36 -5.02 19.30 5.01
C GLN A 36 -4.75 20.51 4.09
N GLY A 37 -3.64 20.49 3.35
CA GLY A 37 -3.27 21.57 2.43
C GLY A 37 -3.99 21.51 1.07
N SER A 38 -4.16 20.31 0.51
CA SER A 38 -4.65 20.11 -0.87
C SER A 38 -6.15 19.80 -0.94
N GLY A 39 -6.75 19.41 0.19
CA GLY A 39 -8.13 18.96 0.28
C GLY A 39 -8.37 17.65 -0.50
N PRO A 40 -9.63 17.35 -0.84
CA PRO A 40 -10.01 16.08 -1.48
C PRO A 40 -9.45 15.84 -2.89
N LYS A 41 -8.73 16.82 -3.46
CA LYS A 41 -8.10 16.72 -4.79
C LYS A 41 -6.65 16.23 -4.71
N LEU A 42 -6.24 15.71 -3.55
CA LEU A 42 -4.90 15.19 -3.31
C LEU A 42 -4.55 14.11 -4.34
N GLY A 43 -3.45 14.29 -5.07
CA GLY A 43 -2.92 13.31 -6.02
C GLY A 43 -1.46 12.94 -5.74
N SER A 44 -0.93 12.07 -6.59
CA SER A 44 0.46 11.60 -6.50
C SER A 44 1.46 12.75 -6.51
N GLN A 45 1.18 13.85 -7.22
CA GLN A 45 2.10 14.98 -7.28
C GLN A 45 2.21 15.70 -5.93
N GLU A 46 1.07 16.01 -5.29
CA GLU A 46 1.06 16.65 -3.97
C GLU A 46 1.71 15.76 -2.91
N LEU A 47 1.46 14.44 -2.99
CA LEU A 47 2.09 13.45 -2.12
C LEU A 47 3.61 13.39 -2.36
N ALA A 48 4.07 13.31 -3.61
CA ALA A 48 5.51 13.34 -3.92
C ALA A 48 6.18 14.62 -3.39
N LEU A 49 5.55 15.78 -3.55
CA LEU A 49 6.06 17.05 -3.02
C LEU A 49 6.05 17.09 -1.49
N ALA A 50 5.06 16.49 -0.83
CA ALA A 50 5.04 16.37 0.62
C ALA A 50 6.14 15.43 1.13
N TRP A 51 6.34 14.28 0.48
CA TRP A 51 7.44 13.38 0.76
C TRP A 51 8.78 14.10 0.65
N LEU A 52 9.06 14.71 -0.52
CA LEU A 52 10.32 15.38 -0.75
C LEU A 52 10.59 16.47 0.29
N ARG A 53 9.57 17.16 0.81
CA ARG A 53 9.74 18.19 1.85
C ARG A 53 9.95 17.63 3.26
N HIS A 54 9.36 16.49 3.60
CA HIS A 54 9.19 16.10 5.00
C HIS A 54 9.83 14.75 5.37
N LEU A 55 10.09 13.88 4.40
CA LEU A 55 10.47 12.49 4.67
C LEU A 55 11.87 12.18 4.16
N ARG A 56 12.64 11.43 4.95
CA ARG A 56 14.00 10.97 4.59
C ARG A 56 14.21 9.55 5.10
N HIS A 57 13.83 8.58 4.27
CA HIS A 57 14.05 7.16 4.52
C HIS A 57 15.11 6.60 3.58
N ALA A 58 16.04 5.82 4.14
CA ALA A 58 17.24 5.33 3.45
C ALA A 58 17.23 3.81 3.21
N HIS A 59 16.10 3.13 3.47
CA HIS A 59 16.00 1.67 3.40
C HIS A 59 14.85 1.22 2.48
N GLY A 60 14.97 0.01 1.95
CA GLY A 60 13.93 -0.63 1.14
C GLY A 60 13.63 0.08 -0.17
N GLU A 61 12.35 0.27 -0.45
CA GLU A 61 11.77 0.90 -1.63
C GLU A 61 12.04 2.42 -1.73
N TYR A 62 12.20 3.09 -0.58
CA TYR A 62 12.20 4.55 -0.49
C TYR A 62 13.38 5.24 -1.21
N PRO A 63 14.63 4.74 -1.12
CA PRO A 63 15.77 5.32 -1.84
C PRO A 63 15.62 5.29 -3.36
N TYR A 64 14.97 4.26 -3.91
CA TYR A 64 14.76 4.10 -5.35
C TYR A 64 13.75 5.13 -5.86
N ALA A 65 12.61 5.26 -5.17
CA ALA A 65 11.62 6.30 -5.46
C ALA A 65 12.23 7.70 -5.36
N TYR A 66 13.02 7.96 -4.31
CA TYR A 66 13.71 9.24 -4.14
C TYR A 66 14.71 9.51 -5.28
N ALA A 67 15.52 8.52 -5.67
CA ALA A 67 16.44 8.65 -6.78
C ALA A 67 15.71 8.90 -8.12
N ASN A 68 14.53 8.32 -8.29
CA ASN A 68 13.65 8.57 -9.44
C ASN A 68 13.11 10.01 -9.43
N PHE A 69 12.67 10.53 -8.29
CA PHE A 69 12.27 11.94 -8.18
C PHE A 69 13.43 12.91 -8.45
N CYS A 70 14.66 12.59 -8.02
CA CYS A 70 15.86 13.36 -8.35
C CYS A 70 16.15 13.39 -9.87
N ARG A 71 15.67 12.40 -10.62
CA ARG A 71 15.78 12.30 -12.09
C ARG A 71 14.54 12.84 -12.82
N ASP A 72 13.65 13.53 -12.11
CA ASP A 72 12.39 14.07 -12.63
C ASP A 72 11.43 12.99 -13.19
N VAL A 73 11.53 11.75 -12.69
CA VAL A 73 10.62 10.65 -13.07
C VAL A 73 9.35 10.76 -12.22
N PRO A 74 8.17 11.02 -12.81
CA PRO A 74 6.93 11.14 -12.06
C PRO A 74 6.32 9.78 -11.71
N SER A 75 5.43 9.77 -10.73
CA SER A 75 4.51 8.65 -10.51
C SER A 75 3.57 8.49 -11.72
N PRO A 76 3.16 7.27 -12.10
CA PRO A 76 3.45 5.98 -11.46
C PRO A 76 4.81 5.37 -11.83
N ILE A 77 5.54 5.96 -12.78
CA ILE A 77 6.80 5.41 -13.30
C ILE A 77 7.86 5.35 -12.20
N SER A 78 7.87 6.33 -11.28
CA SER A 78 8.79 6.38 -10.15
C SER A 78 8.73 5.16 -9.23
N GLY A 79 7.57 4.51 -9.10
CA GLY A 79 7.41 3.31 -8.28
C GLY A 79 7.91 2.03 -8.96
N ALA A 80 7.92 2.00 -10.30
CA ALA A 80 8.30 0.83 -11.08
C ALA A 80 9.76 0.85 -11.55
N PHE A 81 10.25 2.03 -11.97
CA PHE A 81 11.52 2.17 -12.66
C PHE A 81 12.69 1.92 -11.73
N ASP A 82 13.57 0.98 -12.10
CA ASP A 82 14.79 0.63 -11.35
C ASP A 82 14.54 0.29 -9.86
N ASN A 83 13.34 -0.20 -9.52
CA ASN A 83 12.95 -0.48 -8.15
C ASN A 83 12.73 -2.00 -7.94
N PRO A 84 13.63 -2.69 -7.21
CA PRO A 84 13.48 -4.12 -6.93
C PRO A 84 12.40 -4.39 -5.87
N PHE A 85 12.02 -3.40 -5.06
CA PHE A 85 11.02 -3.51 -3.99
C PHE A 85 9.61 -3.12 -4.42
N ARG A 86 9.40 -2.89 -5.72
CA ARG A 86 8.14 -2.34 -6.24
C ARG A 86 6.89 -3.16 -5.87
N GLU A 87 7.01 -4.46 -5.65
CA GLU A 87 5.89 -5.33 -5.27
C GLU A 87 5.79 -5.60 -3.75
N GLY A 88 6.60 -4.91 -2.95
CA GLY A 88 6.62 -5.02 -1.49
C GLY A 88 5.37 -4.47 -0.81
N ALA A 89 5.18 -4.83 0.45
CA ALA A 89 4.02 -4.47 1.26
C ALA A 89 4.14 -3.11 1.96
N GLY A 90 5.12 -2.27 1.61
CA GLY A 90 5.31 -0.95 2.23
C GLY A 90 4.11 -0.04 2.00
N GLY A 91 3.62 0.03 0.76
CA GLY A 91 2.39 0.74 0.40
C GLY A 91 1.15 0.15 1.10
N LEU A 92 1.07 -1.19 1.17
CA LEU A 92 0.00 -1.89 1.88
C LEU A 92 -0.04 -1.49 3.36
N ALA A 93 1.08 -1.53 4.07
CA ALA A 93 1.14 -1.28 5.50
C ALA A 93 0.67 0.13 5.90
N ARG A 94 0.91 1.14 5.06
CA ARG A 94 0.50 2.53 5.32
C ARG A 94 -0.88 2.91 4.77
N SER A 95 -1.48 2.04 3.95
CA SER A 95 -2.74 2.31 3.23
C SER A 95 -3.97 2.49 4.12
N VAL A 96 -3.96 1.95 5.35
CA VAL A 96 -5.10 2.01 6.30
C VAL A 96 -5.52 3.46 6.61
N LEU A 97 -4.57 4.40 6.56
CA LEU A 97 -4.87 5.83 6.67
C LEU A 97 -5.98 6.28 5.73
N TRP A 98 -5.92 5.84 4.48
CA TRP A 98 -6.86 6.25 3.44
C TRP A 98 -8.27 5.79 3.77
N GLY A 99 -8.42 4.59 4.33
CA GLY A 99 -9.71 4.12 4.84
C GLY A 99 -10.25 4.96 6.01
N MET A 100 -9.38 5.36 6.94
CA MET A 100 -9.76 6.20 8.10
C MET A 100 -10.26 7.60 7.70
N VAL A 101 -9.70 8.19 6.64
CA VAL A 101 -10.11 9.53 6.14
C VAL A 101 -11.24 9.48 5.11
N THR A 102 -11.70 8.28 4.74
CA THR A 102 -12.81 8.06 3.79
C THR A 102 -13.78 6.99 4.31
N PRO A 103 -14.34 7.12 5.52
CA PRO A 103 -15.19 6.08 6.10
C PRO A 103 -16.43 5.82 5.24
N GLY A 104 -16.67 4.55 4.87
CA GLY A 104 -17.81 4.15 4.04
C GLY A 104 -17.70 4.53 2.55
N ASP A 105 -16.54 4.98 2.07
CA ASP A 105 -16.24 5.26 0.66
C ASP A 105 -14.99 4.47 0.19
N PRO A 106 -15.13 3.14 -0.06
CA PRO A 106 -14.00 2.27 -0.40
C PRO A 106 -13.32 2.62 -1.71
N GLU A 107 -14.07 3.12 -2.70
CA GLU A 107 -13.53 3.56 -3.99
C GLU A 107 -12.57 4.72 -3.82
N ARG A 108 -12.95 5.73 -3.00
CA ARG A 108 -12.07 6.85 -2.70
C ARG A 108 -10.85 6.43 -1.88
N ALA A 109 -11.03 5.52 -0.93
CA ALA A 109 -9.92 4.96 -0.16
C ALA A 109 -8.87 4.29 -1.06
N ALA A 110 -9.34 3.42 -1.98
CA ALA A 110 -8.47 2.76 -2.95
C ALA A 110 -7.82 3.75 -3.92
N SER A 111 -8.55 4.79 -4.35
CA SER A 111 -7.99 5.84 -5.20
C SER A 111 -6.83 6.57 -4.52
N TYR A 112 -6.97 6.99 -3.27
CA TYR A 112 -5.85 7.61 -2.55
C TYR A 112 -4.70 6.64 -2.31
N ALA A 113 -5.00 5.38 -1.95
CA ALA A 113 -3.98 4.36 -1.77
C ALA A 113 -3.21 4.07 -3.07
N GLN A 114 -3.88 4.12 -4.22
CA GLN A 114 -3.23 4.01 -5.52
C GLN A 114 -2.28 5.18 -5.77
N GLN A 115 -2.70 6.42 -5.49
CA GLN A 115 -1.86 7.61 -5.66
C GLN A 115 -0.63 7.59 -4.74
N ASP A 116 -0.80 7.15 -3.49
CA ASP A 116 0.29 6.97 -2.52
C ASP A 116 1.25 5.84 -2.92
N ALA A 117 0.73 4.63 -3.12
CA ALA A 117 1.58 3.47 -3.39
C ALA A 117 2.30 3.59 -4.74
N SER A 118 1.71 4.26 -5.74
CA SER A 118 2.37 4.45 -7.05
C SER A 118 3.60 5.37 -7.01
N LEU A 119 3.90 6.01 -5.86
CA LEU A 119 5.11 6.80 -5.71
C LEU A 119 6.37 5.92 -5.70
N ASP A 120 6.30 4.77 -5.05
CA ASP A 120 7.41 3.89 -4.70
C ASP A 120 7.11 2.40 -4.90
N HIS A 121 5.92 2.03 -5.37
CA HIS A 121 5.51 0.66 -5.68
C HIS A 121 4.85 0.57 -7.06
N ALA A 122 4.72 -0.68 -7.54
CA ALA A 122 4.00 -1.05 -8.76
C ALA A 122 3.43 -2.49 -8.61
N GLY A 123 2.54 -2.89 -9.51
CA GLY A 123 1.97 -4.25 -9.51
C GLY A 123 1.35 -4.60 -8.16
N ALA A 124 1.74 -5.75 -7.58
CA ALA A 124 1.17 -6.24 -6.33
C ALA A 124 1.32 -5.25 -5.14
N GLY A 125 2.35 -4.39 -5.15
CA GLY A 125 2.55 -3.39 -4.09
C GLY A 125 1.45 -2.32 -4.07
N VAL A 126 0.97 -1.91 -5.26
CA VAL A 126 -0.15 -0.97 -5.41
C VAL A 126 -1.48 -1.68 -5.20
N GLU A 127 -1.65 -2.88 -5.77
CA GLU A 127 -2.85 -3.70 -5.62
C GLU A 127 -3.17 -3.96 -4.15
N GLY A 128 -2.17 -4.35 -3.35
CA GLY A 128 -2.35 -4.64 -1.93
C GLY A 128 -2.72 -3.41 -1.11
N ALA A 129 -2.17 -2.24 -1.45
CA ALA A 129 -2.54 -0.97 -0.83
C ALA A 129 -3.99 -0.57 -1.13
N MET A 130 -4.41 -0.70 -2.39
CA MET A 130 -5.80 -0.44 -2.79
C MET A 130 -6.77 -1.35 -2.05
N TRP A 131 -6.48 -2.65 -2.02
CA TRP A 131 -7.32 -3.66 -1.38
C TRP A 131 -7.49 -3.39 0.12
N LEU A 132 -6.41 -3.17 0.86
CA LEU A 132 -6.47 -2.96 2.30
C LEU A 132 -7.12 -1.61 2.67
N ALA A 133 -6.86 -0.53 1.93
CA ALA A 133 -7.49 0.76 2.15
C ALA A 133 -9.01 0.69 1.99
N ALA A 134 -9.47 0.01 0.94
CA ALA A 134 -10.89 -0.20 0.68
C ALA A 134 -11.58 -0.99 1.78
N MET A 135 -10.95 -2.07 2.25
CA MET A 135 -11.42 -2.84 3.40
C MET A 135 -11.52 -1.98 4.65
N ALA A 136 -10.47 -1.19 4.95
CA ALA A 136 -10.45 -0.31 6.12
C ALA A 136 -11.56 0.75 6.06
N SER A 137 -11.86 1.29 4.88
CA SER A 137 -12.98 2.20 4.67
C SER A 137 -14.34 1.52 4.88
N ALA A 138 -14.52 0.34 4.30
CA ALA A 138 -15.77 -0.43 4.38
C ALA A 138 -16.06 -0.89 5.82
N ALA A 139 -15.03 -1.15 6.63
CA ALA A 139 -15.15 -1.60 8.02
C ALA A 139 -15.89 -0.62 8.94
N PHE A 140 -16.10 0.63 8.52
CA PHE A 140 -16.95 1.58 9.25
C PHE A 140 -18.45 1.29 9.12
N VAL A 141 -18.87 0.50 8.12
CA VAL A 141 -20.28 0.23 7.80
C VAL A 141 -20.59 -1.25 7.56
N GLU A 142 -19.57 -2.12 7.51
CA GLU A 142 -19.67 -3.57 7.36
C GLU A 142 -18.75 -4.25 8.38
N SER A 143 -19.19 -5.37 8.95
CA SER A 143 -18.49 -6.10 10.00
C SER A 143 -18.15 -7.54 9.63
N GLU A 144 -18.78 -8.09 8.59
CA GLU A 144 -18.53 -9.45 8.13
C GLU A 144 -17.21 -9.50 7.33
N ALA A 145 -16.25 -10.26 7.83
CA ALA A 145 -14.90 -10.33 7.27
C ALA A 145 -14.90 -10.76 5.80
N GLY A 146 -15.74 -11.73 5.41
CA GLY A 146 -15.84 -12.17 4.03
C GLY A 146 -16.33 -11.05 3.11
N ARG A 147 -17.31 -10.27 3.57
CA ARG A 147 -17.83 -9.13 2.79
C ARG A 147 -16.81 -8.01 2.64
N LEU A 148 -16.05 -7.69 3.70
CA LEU A 148 -14.98 -6.70 3.63
C LEU A 148 -13.93 -7.10 2.59
N ILE A 149 -13.49 -8.37 2.61
CA ILE A 149 -12.55 -8.92 1.63
C ILE A 149 -13.08 -8.75 0.21
N GLU A 150 -14.34 -9.11 -0.04
CA GLU A 150 -14.96 -8.96 -1.36
C GLU A 150 -15.03 -7.50 -1.82
N VAL A 151 -15.39 -6.56 -0.94
CA VAL A 151 -15.39 -5.12 -1.28
C VAL A 151 -14.01 -4.68 -1.78
N GLY A 152 -12.93 -5.05 -1.07
CA GLY A 152 -11.57 -4.76 -1.51
C GLY A 152 -11.25 -5.40 -2.88
N LEU A 153 -11.69 -6.64 -3.11
CA LEU A 153 -11.46 -7.36 -4.36
C LEU A 153 -12.17 -6.75 -5.57
N THR A 154 -13.32 -6.10 -5.39
CA THR A 154 -14.04 -5.44 -6.50
C THR A 154 -13.28 -4.26 -7.11
N LEU A 155 -12.26 -3.73 -6.42
CA LEU A 155 -11.45 -2.60 -6.86
C LEU A 155 -10.13 -3.02 -7.52
N LEU A 156 -9.90 -4.33 -7.63
CA LEU A 156 -8.75 -4.90 -8.31
C LEU A 156 -9.17 -5.56 -9.62
N LEU A 157 -8.24 -5.63 -10.56
CA LEU A 157 -8.39 -6.49 -11.74
C LEU A 157 -8.45 -7.96 -11.33
N GLU A 158 -9.16 -8.78 -12.09
CA GLU A 158 -9.34 -10.19 -11.75
C GLU A 158 -8.00 -10.96 -11.77
N GLU A 159 -7.14 -10.60 -12.72
CA GLU A 159 -5.81 -11.16 -12.93
C GLU A 159 -4.71 -10.57 -12.04
N ALA A 160 -5.04 -9.59 -11.20
CA ALA A 160 -4.12 -9.02 -10.21
C ALA A 160 -3.55 -10.12 -9.30
N ARG A 161 -2.24 -10.07 -9.00
CA ARG A 161 -1.59 -11.11 -8.18
C ARG A 161 -2.24 -11.18 -6.80
N VAL A 162 -2.49 -10.02 -6.20
CA VAL A 162 -3.16 -9.89 -4.90
C VAL A 162 -4.57 -10.48 -4.95
N ALA A 163 -5.35 -10.15 -5.98
CA ALA A 163 -6.72 -10.63 -6.11
C ALA A 163 -6.79 -12.16 -6.21
N ARG A 164 -5.91 -12.77 -7.01
CA ARG A 164 -5.82 -14.24 -7.12
C ARG A 164 -5.45 -14.90 -5.80
N ALA A 165 -4.43 -14.39 -5.10
CA ALA A 165 -3.99 -14.96 -3.84
C ALA A 165 -5.06 -14.89 -2.75
N VAL A 166 -5.75 -13.77 -2.63
CA VAL A 166 -6.85 -13.59 -1.66
C VAL A 166 -8.03 -14.50 -1.99
N ARG A 167 -8.44 -14.62 -3.26
CA ARG A 167 -9.50 -15.55 -3.67
C ARG A 167 -9.13 -17.01 -3.43
N ASP A 168 -7.89 -17.40 -3.71
CA ASP A 168 -7.40 -18.75 -3.42
C ASP A 168 -7.44 -19.04 -1.92
N VAL A 169 -7.03 -18.08 -1.08
CA VAL A 169 -7.13 -18.20 0.39
C VAL A 169 -8.58 -18.36 0.83
N ALA A 170 -9.51 -17.57 0.30
CA ALA A 170 -10.94 -17.69 0.60
C ALA A 170 -11.51 -19.06 0.20
N ARG A 171 -11.14 -19.58 -0.99
CA ARG A 171 -11.50 -20.93 -1.43
C ARG A 171 -10.95 -22.00 -0.49
N TRP A 172 -9.64 -21.96 -0.19
CA TRP A 172 -9.00 -22.95 0.66
C TRP A 172 -9.48 -22.91 2.11
N HIS A 173 -9.94 -21.76 2.61
CA HIS A 173 -10.63 -21.66 3.90
C HIS A 173 -11.93 -22.49 3.90
N GLY A 174 -12.70 -22.48 2.81
CA GLY A 174 -13.89 -23.33 2.67
C GLY A 174 -13.57 -24.82 2.56
N GLU A 175 -12.40 -25.19 2.06
CA GLU A 175 -11.96 -26.59 1.89
C GLU A 175 -11.26 -27.17 3.13
N HIS A 176 -10.70 -26.31 3.99
CA HIS A 176 -9.83 -26.73 5.08
C HIS A 176 -10.14 -25.99 6.39
N ALA A 177 -10.51 -26.75 7.43
CA ALA A 177 -10.85 -26.20 8.74
C ALA A 177 -9.65 -25.62 9.51
N HIS A 178 -8.40 -25.97 9.16
CA HIS A 178 -7.22 -25.57 9.92
C HIS A 178 -6.34 -24.59 9.13
N TRP A 179 -6.21 -23.35 9.65
CA TRP A 179 -5.46 -22.24 9.05
C TRP A 179 -4.06 -22.60 8.54
N ALA A 180 -3.33 -23.46 9.26
CA ALA A 180 -1.98 -23.88 8.86
C ALA A 180 -1.94 -24.53 7.48
N ARG A 181 -3.00 -25.25 7.07
CA ARG A 181 -3.09 -25.82 5.71
C ARG A 181 -3.25 -24.73 4.66
N THR A 182 -4.16 -23.79 4.89
CA THR A 182 -4.34 -22.63 4.01
C THR A 182 -3.05 -21.82 3.88
N ARG A 183 -2.32 -21.60 4.98
CA ARG A 183 -1.02 -20.91 4.98
C ARG A 183 0.00 -21.66 4.13
N ASP A 184 0.13 -22.97 4.31
CA ASP A 184 1.09 -23.77 3.56
C ASP A 184 0.79 -23.74 2.05
N MET A 185 -0.48 -23.70 1.66
CA MET A 185 -0.89 -23.57 0.25
C MET A 185 -0.58 -22.18 -0.30
N LEU A 186 -0.85 -21.11 0.46
CA LEU A 186 -0.49 -19.74 0.11
C LEU A 186 1.01 -19.60 -0.14
N LEU A 187 1.84 -20.08 0.80
CA LEU A 187 3.29 -20.01 0.67
C LEU A 187 3.81 -20.84 -0.51
N ARG A 188 3.23 -22.02 -0.78
CA ARG A 188 3.63 -22.83 -1.95
C ARG A 188 3.28 -22.18 -3.29
N ALA A 189 2.15 -21.49 -3.36
CA ALA A 189 1.65 -20.92 -4.61
C ALA A 189 2.21 -19.52 -4.90
N TYR A 190 2.50 -18.72 -3.88
CA TYR A 190 2.75 -17.29 -4.03
C TYR A 190 4.05 -16.77 -3.40
N ALA A 191 4.84 -17.60 -2.71
CA ALA A 191 6.07 -17.12 -2.09
C ALA A 191 7.03 -16.54 -3.13
N SER A 192 7.70 -15.45 -2.75
CA SER A 192 8.75 -14.83 -3.54
C SER A 192 10.00 -14.66 -2.67
N GLU A 193 11.11 -14.27 -3.31
CA GLU A 193 12.35 -13.97 -2.59
C GLU A 193 12.22 -12.74 -1.69
N ASP A 194 11.28 -11.83 -1.98
CA ASP A 194 10.93 -10.75 -1.08
C ASP A 194 9.96 -11.25 0.00
N VAL A 195 10.48 -11.42 1.21
CA VAL A 195 9.69 -11.82 2.38
C VAL A 195 8.58 -10.82 2.74
N ARG A 196 8.62 -9.61 2.17
CA ARG A 196 7.59 -8.57 2.31
C ARG A 196 6.73 -8.42 1.06
N ASP A 197 6.67 -9.41 0.16
CA ASP A 197 5.80 -9.36 -1.03
C ASP A 197 4.34 -9.11 -0.64
N SER A 198 3.75 -8.08 -1.26
CA SER A 198 2.40 -7.61 -0.97
C SER A 198 1.33 -8.69 -1.20
N THR A 199 1.53 -9.60 -2.15
CA THR A 199 0.64 -10.74 -2.43
C THR A 199 0.58 -11.69 -1.24
N ILE A 200 1.73 -12.03 -0.66
CA ILE A 200 1.80 -12.89 0.52
C ILE A 200 1.21 -12.18 1.74
N CYS A 201 1.56 -10.90 1.95
CA CYS A 201 1.00 -10.12 3.05
C CYS A 201 -0.54 -10.03 2.96
N ALA A 202 -1.10 -9.71 1.80
CA ALA A 202 -2.56 -9.67 1.60
C ALA A 202 -3.21 -11.04 1.83
N GLY A 203 -2.61 -12.11 1.31
CA GLY A 203 -3.09 -13.48 1.55
C GLY A 203 -3.07 -13.87 3.04
N LEU A 204 -2.04 -13.47 3.78
CA LEU A 204 -1.95 -13.71 5.23
C LEU A 204 -2.99 -12.89 6.01
N ILE A 205 -3.28 -11.65 5.60
CA ILE A 205 -4.35 -10.82 6.19
C ILE A 205 -5.71 -11.50 5.96
N ALA A 206 -6.01 -11.92 4.72
CA ALA A 206 -7.25 -12.62 4.40
C ALA A 206 -7.38 -13.93 5.20
N LEU A 207 -6.30 -14.71 5.31
CA LEU A 207 -6.25 -15.94 6.10
C LEU A 207 -6.58 -15.65 7.56
N ALA A 208 -5.94 -14.63 8.15
CA ALA A 208 -6.14 -14.25 9.54
C ALA A 208 -7.58 -13.83 9.82
N LEU A 209 -8.18 -12.99 8.97
CA LEU A 209 -9.56 -12.55 9.13
C LEU A 209 -10.57 -13.70 9.03
N LEU A 210 -10.41 -14.57 8.03
CA LEU A 210 -11.34 -15.68 7.79
C LEU A 210 -11.26 -16.75 8.88
N HIS A 211 -10.06 -17.21 9.24
CA HIS A 211 -9.88 -18.23 10.27
C HIS A 211 -9.98 -17.67 11.69
N GLY A 212 -9.75 -16.36 11.88
CA GLY A 212 -9.84 -15.65 13.15
C GLY A 212 -11.27 -15.30 13.59
N ARG A 213 -12.26 -15.44 12.69
CA ARG A 213 -13.66 -15.03 12.90
C ARG A 213 -13.86 -13.52 13.09
N GLY A 214 -13.08 -12.71 12.38
CA GLY A 214 -13.09 -11.24 12.47
C GLY A 214 -11.94 -10.70 13.29
#